data_AF-A0A5B2ZDE1-F1
#
_entry.id   AF-A0A5B2ZDE1-F1
#
_cell.length_a   1.000
_cell.length_b   1.000
_cell.length_c   1.000
_cell.angle_alpha   90.00
_cell.angle_beta   90.00
_cell.angle_gamma   90.00
#
_symmetry.space_group_name_H-M   'P 1'
#
loop_
_entity.id
_entity.type
_entity.pdbx_description
1 polymer ?
#
loop_
_entity_poly.entity_id
_entity_poly.type
_entity_poly.pdbx_seq_one_letter_code
_entity_poly.pdbx_strand_id
1 'polypeptide(L)' 'MKIAIAAAALVLALAGCRHVHVHDGPHHKDGPNYVLVCHKGKKTLELPREAVDAHLAHGDWVGRC' A
#
# COMPACT_ATOMS: atom_id res chain seq x y z
N MET A 1 -0.57 -42.50 -22.72
CA MET A 1 -0.03 -41.15 -22.96
C MET A 1 -1.12 -40.08 -22.98
N LYS A 2 -2.16 -40.21 -23.81
CA LYS A 2 -3.28 -39.25 -23.95
C LYS A 2 -4.08 -39.03 -22.64
N ILE A 3 -4.34 -40.11 -21.90
CA ILE A 3 -5.10 -40.06 -20.63
C ILE A 3 -4.32 -39.32 -19.53
N ALA A 4 -2.99 -39.46 -19.49
CA ALA A 4 -2.13 -38.78 -18.52
C ALA A 4 -2.05 -37.27 -18.77
N ILE A 5 -2.07 -36.84 -20.04
CA ILE A 5 -2.10 -35.42 -20.43
C ILE A 5 -3.43 -34.78 -20.00
N ALA A 6 -4.55 -35.49 -20.19
CA ALA A 6 -5.88 -35.02 -19.77
C ALA A 6 -5.99 -34.86 -18.24
N ALA A 7 -5.44 -35.81 -17.48
CA ALA A 7 -5.42 -35.74 -16.02
C ALA A 7 -4.54 -34.58 -15.50
N ALA A 8 -3.37 -34.35 -16.11
CA ALA A 8 -2.48 -33.25 -15.74
C ALA A 8 -3.11 -31.87 -15.99
N ALA A 9 -3.84 -31.70 -17.10
CA ALA A 9 -4.54 -30.46 -17.41
C ALA A 9 -5.67 -30.15 -16.42
N LEU A 10 -6.39 -31.18 -15.94
CA LEU A 10 -7.47 -31.03 -14.98
C LEU A 10 -6.96 -30.61 -13.58
N VAL A 11 -5.82 -31.16 -13.15
CA VAL A 11 -5.21 -30.81 -11.86
C VAL A 11 -4.71 -29.36 -11.87
N LEU A 12 -4.18 -28.87 -12.99
CA LEU A 12 -3.73 -27.48 -13.14
C LEU A 12 -4.88 -26.46 -13.02
N ALA A 13 -6.07 -26.82 -13.50
CA ALA A 13 -7.24 -25.94 -13.46
C ALA A 13 -7.84 -25.78 -12.04
N LEU A 14 -7.68 -26.80 -11.18
CA LEU A 14 -8.25 -26.82 -9.83
C LEU A 14 -7.34 -26.19 -8.75
N ALA A 15 -6.05 -25.96 -9.06
CA ALA A 15 -5.09 -25.34 -8.15
C ALA A 15 -5.14 -23.79 -8.14
N GLY A 16 -6.11 -23.19 -8.85
CA GLY A 16 -6.18 -21.76 -9.14
C GLY A 16 -6.73 -20.85 -8.04
N CYS A 17 -6.76 -21.25 -6.77
CA CYS A 17 -7.06 -20.32 -5.67
C CYS A 17 -5.86 -19.39 -5.47
N ARG A 18 -5.71 -18.37 -6.33
CA ARG A 18 -4.76 -17.29 -6.10
C ARG A 18 -5.19 -16.56 -4.84
N HIS A 19 -4.33 -16.58 -3.84
CA HIS A 19 -4.41 -15.72 -2.68
C HIS A 19 -4.50 -14.27 -3.20
N VAL A 20 -5.70 -13.67 -3.10
CA VAL A 20 -5.82 -12.24 -3.32
C VAL A 20 -5.09 -11.61 -2.16
N HIS A 21 -3.86 -11.15 -2.41
CA HIS A 21 -3.24 -10.19 -1.51
C HIS A 21 -4.09 -8.93 -1.63
N VAL A 22 -5.07 -8.81 -0.74
CA VAL A 22 -5.60 -7.51 -0.36
C VAL A 22 -4.38 -6.78 0.20
N HIS A 23 -3.71 -6.02 -0.67
CA HIS A 23 -2.91 -4.92 -0.19
C HIS A 23 -3.93 -3.96 0.40
N ASP A 24 -3.96 -3.90 1.74
CA ASP A 24 -4.58 -2.79 2.43
C ASP A 24 -4.09 -1.52 1.71
N GLY A 25 -5.03 -0.79 1.11
CA GLY A 25 -4.74 0.49 0.48
C GLY A 25 -4.04 1.41 1.46
N PRO A 26 -3.51 2.58 1.02
CA PRO A 26 -2.92 3.53 1.94
C PRO A 26 -3.86 3.71 3.13
N HIS A 27 -3.37 3.37 4.32
CA HIS A 27 -4.09 3.56 5.56
C HIS A 27 -4.32 5.07 5.70
N HIS A 28 -5.39 5.57 5.09
CA HIS A 28 -5.79 6.97 5.14
C HIS A 28 -6.17 7.19 6.60
N LYS A 29 -5.23 7.80 7.32
CA LYS A 29 -5.42 8.13 8.72
C LYS A 29 -6.18 9.44 8.76
N ASP A 30 -7.43 9.41 8.32
CA ASP A 30 -8.29 10.60 8.17
C ASP A 30 -8.92 11.02 9.50
N GLY A 31 -8.14 10.93 10.58
CA GLY A 31 -8.56 11.55 11.82
C GLY A 31 -8.51 13.07 11.69
N PRO A 32 -9.34 13.83 12.42
CA PRO A 32 -9.32 15.30 12.42
C PRO A 32 -7.97 15.91 12.88
N ASN A 33 -7.03 15.07 13.29
CA ASN A 33 -5.72 15.45 13.82
C ASN A 33 -4.58 15.19 12.84
N TYR A 34 -4.85 14.89 11.57
CA TYR A 34 -3.81 14.66 10.57
C TYR A 34 -3.58 15.88 9.67
N VAL A 35 -2.33 16.05 9.25
CA VAL A 35 -1.85 17.16 8.44
C VAL A 35 -1.05 16.58 7.26
N LEU A 36 -1.29 17.12 6.07
CA LEU A 36 -0.51 16.79 4.89
C LEU A 36 0.86 17.46 4.96
N VAL A 37 1.91 16.70 4.66
CA VAL A 37 3.30 17.19 4.62
C VAL A 37 4.00 16.61 3.39
N CYS A 38 4.74 17.44 2.67
CA CYS A 38 5.63 16.98 1.62
C CYS A 38 6.96 16.55 2.24
N HIS A 39 7.19 15.24 2.23
CA HIS A 39 8.39 14.62 2.75
C HIS A 39 9.50 14.63 1.70
N LYS A 40 10.65 15.25 2.02
CA LYS A 40 11.86 15.30 1.18
C LYS A 40 11.62 15.75 -0.26
N GLY A 41 10.56 16.53 -0.52
CA GLY A 41 10.20 16.99 -1.85
C GLY A 41 9.76 15.91 -2.85
N LYS A 42 9.40 14.72 -2.39
CA LYS A 42 9.13 13.56 -3.27
C LYS A 42 7.81 12.86 -2.98
N LYS A 43 7.31 12.94 -1.74
CA LYS A 43 6.15 12.17 -1.30
C LYS A 43 5.29 12.99 -0.35
N THR A 44 4.01 13.08 -0.65
CA THR A 44 3.02 13.58 0.31
C THR A 44 2.71 12.50 1.34
N LEU A 45 2.80 12.85 2.62
CA LEU A 45 2.43 12.03 3.77
C LEU A 45 1.27 12.67 4.52
N GLU A 46 0.44 11.82 5.12
CA GLU A 46 -0.52 12.20 6.16
C GLU A 46 0.09 11.87 7.51
N LEU A 47 0.36 12.91 8.31
CA LEU A 47 1.02 12.80 9.58
C LEU A 47 0.10 13.29 10.68
N PRO A 48 0.09 12.64 11.86
CA PRO A 48 -0.62 13.19 12.99
C PRO A 48 0.06 14.51 13.40
N ARG A 49 -0.72 15.48 13.87
CA ARG A 49 -0.26 16.84 14.14
C ARG A 49 0.96 16.89 15.07
N GLU A 50 1.01 16.00 16.06
CA GLU A 50 2.13 15.87 16.99
C GLU A 50 3.46 15.46 16.33
N ALA A 51 3.43 14.87 15.15
CA ALA A 51 4.63 14.47 14.40
C ALA A 51 5.10 15.55 13.42
N VAL A 52 4.28 16.56 13.11
CA VAL A 52 4.58 17.56 12.09
C VAL A 52 5.86 18.33 12.40
N ASP A 53 6.02 18.79 13.64
CA ASP A 53 7.18 19.62 14.02
C ASP A 53 8.53 18.91 13.81
N ALA A 54 8.59 17.60 14.08
CA ALA A 54 9.79 16.81 13.82
C ALA A 54 10.12 16.69 12.32
N HIS A 55 9.10 16.59 11.47
CA HIS A 55 9.28 16.54 10.01
C HIS A 55 9.72 17.89 9.46
N LEU A 56 9.13 18.99 9.94
CA LEU A 56 9.55 20.35 9.58
C LEU A 56 11.00 20.62 9.99
N ALA A 57 11.42 20.16 11.18
CA ALA A 57 12.80 20.28 11.64
C ALA A 57 13.81 19.53 10.75
N HIS A 58 13.35 18.57 9.94
CA HIS A 58 14.18 17.78 9.02
C HIS A 58 14.04 18.23 7.55
N GLY A 59 13.40 19.38 7.30
CA GLY A 59 13.31 19.99 5.98
C GLY A 59 12.07 19.59 5.16
N ASP A 60 11.09 18.93 5.78
CA ASP A 60 9.78 18.76 5.16
C ASP A 60 8.96 20.06 5.25
N TRP A 61 7.85 20.16 4.50
CA TRP A 61 6.93 21.31 4.59
C TRP A 61 5.47 20.87 4.60
N VAL A 62 4.62 21.67 5.25
CA VAL A 62 3.17 21.41 5.30
C VAL A 62 2.56 21.61 3.90
N GLY A 63 1.80 20.62 3.45
CA GLY A 63 1.10 20.62 2.17
C GLY A 63 1.42 19.39 1.33
N ARG A 64 0.88 19.38 0.12
CA ARG A 64 1.24 18.38 -0.89
C ARG A 64 2.56 18.77 -1.57
N CYS A 65 3.31 17.75 -2.00
CA CYS A 65 4.13 17.86 -3.20
C CYS A 65 3.18 17.77 -4.42
#